data_AF-A0A7S1MPC7-F1
#
_entry.id   AF-A0A7S1MPC7-F1
#
_cell.length_a   1.000
_cell.length_b   1.000
_cell.length_c   1.000
_cell.angle_alpha   90.00
_cell.angle_beta   90.00
_cell.angle_gamma   90.00
#
_symmetry.space_group_name_H-M   'P 1'
#
loop_
_entity.id
_entity.type
_entity.pdbx_description
1 polymer ?
#
loop_
_entity_poly.entity_id
_entity_poly.type
_entity_poly.pdbx_seq_one_letter_code
_entity_poly.pdbx_strand_id
1 'polypeptide(L)'
;KSCIIPVFVLAANIYVAFSLCDLYGIALAALGMLSTLATGLTIDGFGPISDNAGGIAELAEFPSDVRERTDALDAAGNTTAAIGKGFAIGSAALVSLALYGAFVVRLKSLSVHVQLNGVNILEPITFAFLLIGAMIPYWFAALTMKSVGKAAGEMVQEVK
;
A
#
# COMPACT_ATOMS: atom_id res chain seq x y z
N LYS A 1 -4.27 15.64 -0.88
CA LYS A 1 -4.35 16.06 -2.31
C LYS A 1 -3.94 14.93 -3.26
N SER A 2 -2.77 14.29 -3.05
CA SER A 2 -2.26 13.21 -3.91
C SER A 2 -3.15 11.96 -3.98
N CYS A 3 -3.97 11.69 -2.95
CA CYS A 3 -4.90 10.55 -2.93
C CYS A 3 -6.10 10.68 -3.87
N ILE A 4 -6.46 11.89 -4.32
CA ILE A 4 -7.72 12.13 -5.04
C ILE A 4 -7.75 11.34 -6.35
N ILE A 5 -6.73 11.51 -7.20
CA ILE A 5 -6.68 10.87 -8.52
C ILE A 5 -6.58 9.34 -8.40
N PRO A 6 -5.66 8.76 -7.61
CA PRO A 6 -5.58 7.30 -7.46
C PRO A 6 -6.87 6.66 -6.96
N VAL A 7 -7.58 7.29 -6.02
CA VAL A 7 -8.84 6.76 -5.49
C VAL A 7 -9.93 6.76 -6.57
N PHE A 8 -10.02 7.80 -7.39
CA PHE A 8 -10.96 7.80 -8.54
C PHE A 8 -10.61 6.72 -9.57
N VAL A 9 -9.32 6.53 -9.88
CA VAL A 9 -8.87 5.47 -10.79
C VAL A 9 -9.23 4.09 -10.24
N LEU A 10 -9.00 3.84 -8.94
CA LEU A 10 -9.38 2.59 -8.30
C LEU A 10 -10.90 2.37 -8.32
N ALA A 11 -11.70 3.41 -8.04
CA ALA A 11 -13.16 3.32 -8.08
C ALA A 11 -13.67 2.97 -9.48
N ALA A 12 -13.13 3.61 -10.52
CA ALA A 12 -13.44 3.29 -11.91
C ALA A 12 -13.03 1.86 -12.28
N ASN A 13 -11.84 1.43 -11.84
CA ASN A 13 -11.34 0.08 -12.07
C ASN A 13 -12.26 -0.98 -11.43
N ILE A 14 -12.64 -0.78 -10.16
CA ILE A 14 -13.58 -1.65 -9.45
C ILE A 14 -14.91 -1.74 -10.19
N TYR A 15 -15.48 -0.60 -10.59
CA TYR A 15 -16.77 -0.57 -11.29
C TYR A 15 -16.73 -1.35 -12.60
N VAL A 16 -15.70 -1.11 -13.44
CA VAL A 16 -15.55 -1.78 -14.73
C VAL A 16 -15.28 -3.28 -14.54
N ALA A 17 -14.34 -3.64 -13.68
CA ALA A 17 -13.96 -5.03 -13.44
C ALA A 17 -15.13 -5.84 -12.88
N PHE A 18 -15.88 -5.27 -11.93
CA PHE A 18 -17.06 -5.90 -11.36
C PHE A 18 -18.18 -6.04 -12.40
N SER A 19 -18.41 -5.04 -13.23
CA SER A 19 -19.44 -5.10 -14.29
C SER A 19 -19.16 -6.17 -15.35
N LEU A 20 -17.88 -6.52 -15.57
CA LEU A 20 -17.48 -7.52 -16.56
C LEU A 20 -17.52 -8.95 -16.04
N CYS A 21 -17.03 -9.20 -14.82
CA CYS A 21 -16.85 -10.56 -14.27
C CYS A 21 -17.08 -10.64 -12.76
N ASP A 22 -17.94 -9.78 -12.20
CA ASP A 22 -18.22 -9.69 -10.77
C ASP A 22 -16.93 -9.64 -9.91
N LEU A 23 -16.93 -10.28 -8.75
CA LEU A 23 -15.80 -10.38 -7.83
C LEU A 23 -14.56 -11.05 -8.45
N TYR A 24 -14.76 -11.96 -9.42
CA TYR A 24 -13.65 -12.59 -10.13
C TYR A 24 -12.94 -11.58 -11.05
N GLY A 25 -13.70 -10.68 -11.68
CA GLY A 25 -13.16 -9.57 -12.46
C GLY A 25 -12.28 -8.65 -11.61
N ILE A 26 -12.69 -8.32 -10.38
CA ILE A 26 -11.87 -7.55 -9.44
C ILE A 26 -10.57 -8.29 -9.10
N ALA A 27 -10.64 -9.60 -8.85
CA ALA A 27 -9.45 -10.40 -8.57
C ALA A 27 -8.46 -10.40 -9.76
N LEU A 28 -8.97 -10.52 -10.99
CA LEU A 28 -8.16 -10.44 -12.20
C LEU A 28 -7.58 -9.04 -12.43
N ALA A 29 -8.33 -7.98 -12.12
CA ALA A 29 -7.83 -6.61 -12.20
C ALA A 29 -6.67 -6.37 -11.23
N ALA A 30 -6.75 -6.95 -10.02
CA ALA A 30 -5.66 -6.92 -9.07
C ALA A 30 -4.41 -7.65 -9.58
N LEU A 31 -4.59 -8.83 -10.19
CA LEU A 31 -3.51 -9.56 -10.85
C LEU A 31 -2.92 -8.76 -12.03
N GLY A 32 -3.77 -8.10 -12.82
CA GLY A 32 -3.36 -7.23 -13.92
C GLY A 32 -2.48 -6.08 -13.44
N MET A 33 -2.84 -5.43 -12.33
CA MET A 33 -2.01 -4.39 -11.72
C MET A 33 -0.63 -4.89 -11.29
N LEU A 34 -0.52 -6.15 -10.86
CA LEU A 34 0.75 -6.79 -10.47
C LEU A 34 1.40 -7.61 -11.59
N SER A 35 0.85 -7.60 -12.81
CA SER A 35 1.39 -8.41 -13.92
C SER A 35 2.82 -8.02 -14.30
N THR A 36 3.18 -6.75 -14.09
CA THR A 36 4.52 -6.20 -14.30
C THR A 36 5.31 -6.05 -12.99
N LEU A 37 5.00 -6.86 -11.97
CA LEU A 37 5.63 -6.78 -10.65
C LEU A 37 7.15 -6.88 -10.71
N ALA A 38 7.71 -7.72 -11.59
CA ALA A 38 9.15 -7.85 -11.74
C ALA A 38 9.81 -6.50 -12.06
N THR A 39 9.29 -5.79 -13.07
CA THR A 39 9.76 -4.44 -13.43
C THR A 39 9.53 -3.45 -12.28
N GLY A 40 8.37 -3.51 -11.63
CA GLY A 40 8.05 -2.66 -10.47
C GLY A 40 9.06 -2.81 -9.34
N LEU A 41 9.41 -4.05 -8.98
CA LEU A 41 10.41 -4.34 -7.95
C LEU A 41 11.83 -3.95 -8.38
N THR A 42 12.16 -4.10 -9.68
CA THR A 42 13.47 -3.65 -10.19
C THR A 42 13.63 -2.14 -10.03
N ILE A 43 12.63 -1.34 -10.39
CA ILE A 43 12.72 0.13 -10.28
C ILE A 43 12.62 0.62 -8.83
N ASP A 44 11.89 -0.10 -7.96
CA ASP A 44 11.83 0.21 -6.53
C ASP A 44 13.18 -0.10 -5.84
N GLY A 45 13.74 -1.29 -6.13
CA GLY A 45 15.05 -1.71 -5.62
C GLY A 45 16.22 -0.86 -6.09
N PHE A 46 16.09 -0.15 -7.22
CA PHE A 46 17.08 0.82 -7.70
C PHE A 46 17.34 1.97 -6.72
N GLY A 47 16.33 2.41 -5.97
CA GLY A 47 16.45 3.56 -5.07
C GLY A 47 17.43 3.31 -3.91
N PRO A 48 17.21 2.29 -3.06
CA PRO A 48 18.11 1.97 -1.96
C PRO A 48 19.55 1.65 -2.39
N ILE A 49 19.75 1.13 -3.61
CA ILE A 49 21.10 0.91 -4.17
C ILE A 49 21.78 2.26 -4.43
N SER A 50 21.05 3.22 -5.00
CA SER A 50 21.57 4.55 -5.34
C SER A 50 21.87 5.39 -4.10
N ASP A 51 21.01 5.33 -3.08
CA ASP A 51 21.21 5.98 -1.77
C ASP A 51 22.50 5.49 -1.10
N ASN A 52 22.67 4.17 -0.98
CA ASN A 52 23.88 3.57 -0.43
C ASN A 52 25.13 3.92 -1.23
N ALA A 53 25.05 4.01 -2.56
CA ALA A 53 26.17 4.43 -3.39
C ALA A 53 26.60 5.87 -3.08
N GLY A 54 25.64 6.78 -2.86
CA GLY A 54 25.91 8.15 -2.43
C GLY A 54 26.52 8.22 -1.02
N GLY A 55 26.02 7.41 -0.09
CA GLY A 55 26.60 7.28 1.25
C GLY A 55 28.05 6.77 1.22
N ILE A 56 28.35 5.77 0.37
CA ILE A 56 29.73 5.28 0.18
C ILE A 56 30.62 6.36 -0.43
N ALA A 57 30.12 7.10 -1.43
CA ALA A 57 30.89 8.18 -2.07
C ALA A 57 31.28 9.27 -1.07
N GLU A 58 30.36 9.64 -0.15
CA GLU A 58 30.61 10.60 0.92
C GLU A 58 31.65 10.06 1.93
N LEU A 59 31.46 8.83 2.41
CA LEU A 59 32.35 8.21 3.41
C LEU A 59 33.76 7.93 2.87
N ALA A 60 33.91 7.72 1.57
CA ALA A 60 35.19 7.50 0.89
C ALA A 60 35.84 8.79 0.38
N GLU A 61 35.27 9.96 0.68
CA GLU A 61 35.77 11.29 0.25
C GLU A 61 35.99 11.39 -1.27
N PHE A 62 35.09 10.80 -2.06
CA PHE A 62 35.15 10.92 -3.51
C PHE A 62 34.87 12.35 -4.00
N PRO A 63 35.28 12.70 -5.23
CA PRO A 63 35.06 14.03 -5.76
C PRO A 63 33.57 14.37 -5.85
N SER A 64 33.25 15.66 -5.68
CA SER A 64 31.87 16.17 -5.64
C SER A 64 30.99 15.79 -6.85
N ASP A 65 31.58 15.56 -8.02
CA ASP A 65 30.84 15.15 -9.22
C ASP A 65 30.22 13.74 -9.09
N VAL A 66 30.83 12.85 -8.30
CA VAL A 66 30.28 11.53 -7.97
C VAL A 66 29.08 11.67 -7.04
N ARG A 67 29.15 12.59 -6.07
CA ARG A 67 28.04 12.87 -5.16
C ARG A 67 26.86 13.50 -5.90
N GLU A 68 27.10 14.50 -6.73
CA GLU A 68 26.05 15.12 -7.56
C GLU A 68 25.32 14.10 -8.45
N ARG A 69 26.06 13.15 -9.03
CA ARG A 69 25.47 12.07 -9.83
C ARG A 69 24.64 11.10 -8.99
N THR A 70 25.16 10.68 -7.83
CA THR A 70 24.44 9.74 -6.96
C THR A 70 23.20 10.37 -6.33
N ASP A 71 23.23 11.66 -6.00
CA ASP A 71 22.07 12.40 -5.50
C ASP A 71 20.96 12.51 -6.55
N ALA A 72 21.32 12.70 -7.82
CA ALA A 72 20.35 12.68 -8.91
C ALA A 72 19.69 11.29 -9.05
N LEU A 73 20.44 10.21 -8.85
CA LEU A 73 19.92 8.83 -8.89
C LEU A 73 19.04 8.52 -7.66
N ASP A 74 19.45 8.94 -6.47
CA ASP A 74 18.65 8.80 -5.24
C ASP A 74 17.31 9.56 -5.33
N ALA A 75 17.32 10.79 -5.86
CA ALA A 75 16.09 11.54 -6.10
C ALA A 75 15.11 10.80 -7.02
N ALA A 76 15.63 10.14 -8.07
CA ALA A 76 14.82 9.28 -8.94
C ALA A 76 14.33 8.04 -8.18
N GLY A 77 15.19 7.42 -7.36
CA GLY A 77 14.85 6.29 -6.48
C GLY A 77 13.73 6.59 -5.48
N ASN A 78 13.74 7.77 -4.88
CA ASN A 78 12.67 8.23 -3.99
C ASN A 78 11.31 8.35 -4.71
N THR A 79 11.33 8.68 -6.01
CA THR A 79 10.13 8.71 -6.85
C THR A 79 9.66 7.29 -7.18
N THR A 80 10.55 6.37 -7.54
CA THR A 80 10.18 4.98 -7.83
C THR A 80 9.66 4.25 -6.60
N ALA A 81 10.21 4.52 -5.41
CA ALA A 81 9.69 4.02 -4.15
C ALA A 81 8.26 4.50 -3.86
N ALA A 82 7.93 5.76 -4.20
CA ALA A 82 6.56 6.26 -4.08
C ALA A 82 5.61 5.56 -5.06
N ILE A 83 6.05 5.28 -6.30
CA ILE A 83 5.29 4.52 -7.30
C ILE A 83 5.05 3.08 -6.80
N GLY A 84 6.09 2.41 -6.28
CA GLY A 84 6.00 1.06 -5.73
C GLY A 84 4.98 0.96 -4.59
N LYS A 85 5.00 1.92 -3.64
CA LYS A 85 3.98 2.03 -2.58
C LYS A 85 2.58 2.22 -3.15
N GLY A 86 2.42 3.03 -4.19
CA GLY A 86 1.14 3.23 -4.88
C GLY A 86 0.58 1.95 -5.50
N PHE A 87 1.42 1.20 -6.21
CA PHE A 87 1.07 -0.11 -6.78
C PHE A 87 0.65 -1.10 -5.68
N ALA A 88 1.43 -1.20 -4.61
CA ALA A 88 1.13 -2.10 -3.50
C ALA A 88 -0.21 -1.77 -2.83
N ILE A 89 -0.50 -0.49 -2.56
CA ILE A 89 -1.77 -0.05 -1.96
C ILE A 89 -2.94 -0.32 -2.92
N GLY A 90 -2.78 0.01 -4.20
CA GLY A 90 -3.82 -0.19 -5.21
C GLY A 90 -4.18 -1.66 -5.38
N SER A 91 -3.17 -2.53 -5.54
CA SER A 91 -3.40 -3.97 -5.67
C SER A 91 -3.97 -4.56 -4.39
N ALA A 92 -3.50 -4.14 -3.22
CA ALA A 92 -4.03 -4.59 -1.94
C ALA A 92 -5.52 -4.23 -1.81
N ALA A 93 -5.93 -3.01 -2.18
CA ALA A 93 -7.35 -2.61 -2.13
C ALA A 93 -8.22 -3.49 -3.03
N LEU A 94 -7.78 -3.78 -4.26
CA LEU A 94 -8.50 -4.66 -5.19
C LEU A 94 -8.57 -6.11 -4.68
N VAL A 95 -7.45 -6.67 -4.23
CA VAL A 95 -7.41 -8.04 -3.65
C VAL A 95 -8.28 -8.11 -2.40
N SER A 96 -8.22 -7.13 -1.50
CA SER A 96 -9.04 -7.10 -0.29
C SER A 96 -10.54 -7.09 -0.62
N LEU A 97 -10.96 -6.37 -1.66
CA LEU A 97 -12.36 -6.37 -2.10
C LEU A 97 -12.78 -7.74 -2.68
N ALA A 98 -11.91 -8.36 -3.48
CA ALA A 98 -12.16 -9.71 -4.00
C ALA A 98 -12.25 -10.75 -2.86
N LEU A 99 -11.32 -10.69 -1.89
CA LEU A 99 -11.32 -11.54 -0.70
C LEU A 99 -12.54 -11.29 0.19
N TYR A 100 -12.97 -10.04 0.34
CA TYR A 100 -14.20 -9.70 1.04
C TYR A 100 -15.42 -10.35 0.36
N GLY A 101 -15.50 -10.26 -0.97
CA GLY A 101 -16.54 -10.95 -1.72
C GLY A 101 -16.53 -12.46 -1.52
N ALA A 102 -15.35 -13.09 -1.60
CA ALA A 102 -15.18 -14.52 -1.33
C ALA A 102 -15.57 -14.90 0.10
N PHE A 103 -15.24 -14.05 1.08
CA PHE A 103 -15.63 -14.19 2.48
C PHE A 103 -17.16 -14.15 2.63
N VAL A 104 -17.85 -13.21 1.99
CA VAL A 104 -19.31 -13.13 2.01
C VAL A 104 -19.96 -14.37 1.40
N VAL A 105 -19.46 -14.86 0.26
CA VAL A 105 -19.94 -16.11 -0.35
C VAL A 105 -19.75 -17.29 0.60
N ARG A 106 -18.60 -17.37 1.28
CA ARG A 106 -18.35 -18.43 2.26
C ARG A 106 -19.27 -18.33 3.47
N LEU A 107 -19.52 -17.12 3.99
CA LEU A 107 -20.46 -16.90 5.10
C LEU A 107 -21.88 -17.31 4.75
N LYS A 108 -22.35 -17.06 3.52
CA LYS A 108 -23.67 -17.52 3.06
C LYS A 108 -23.83 -19.04 3.18
N SER A 109 -22.74 -19.81 3.04
CA SER A 109 -22.78 -21.28 3.21
C SER A 109 -22.83 -21.74 4.66
N LEU A 110 -22.49 -20.88 5.62
CA LEU A 110 -22.38 -21.22 7.05
C LEU A 110 -23.46 -20.56 7.92
N SER A 111 -24.16 -19.55 7.41
CA SER A 111 -25.10 -18.74 8.18
C SER A 111 -26.36 -18.42 7.37
N VAL A 112 -27.50 -18.94 7.82
CA VAL A 112 -28.82 -18.73 7.20
C VAL A 112 -29.19 -17.24 7.14
N HIS A 113 -28.79 -16.46 8.15
CA HIS A 113 -29.05 -15.00 8.19
C HIS A 113 -28.38 -14.26 7.03
N VAL A 114 -27.10 -14.55 6.77
CA VAL A 114 -26.32 -13.93 5.68
C VAL A 114 -26.75 -14.50 4.33
N GLN A 115 -27.18 -15.76 4.28
CA GLN A 115 -27.72 -16.38 3.07
C GLN A 115 -28.95 -15.63 2.52
N LEU A 116 -29.85 -15.22 3.41
CA LEU A 116 -31.10 -14.53 3.05
C LEU A 116 -30.91 -13.02 2.84
N ASN A 117 -30.08 -12.37 3.65
CA ASN A 117 -30.01 -10.89 3.70
C ASN A 117 -28.72 -10.30 3.12
N GLY A 118 -27.70 -11.12 2.82
CA GLY A 118 -26.37 -10.63 2.45
C GLY A 118 -25.67 -9.90 3.61
N VAL A 119 -24.68 -9.06 3.30
CA VAL A 119 -24.08 -8.16 4.29
C VAL A 119 -24.77 -6.80 4.20
N ASN A 120 -25.49 -6.43 5.26
CA ASN A 120 -26.22 -5.17 5.33
C ASN A 120 -25.46 -4.16 6.21
N ILE A 121 -25.02 -3.04 5.61
CA ILE A 121 -24.31 -1.97 6.32
C ILE A 121 -25.20 -1.30 7.38
N LEU A 122 -26.53 -1.33 7.22
CA LEU A 122 -27.48 -0.73 8.17
C LEU A 122 -27.72 -1.59 9.42
N GLU A 123 -27.19 -2.82 9.47
CA GLU A 123 -27.26 -3.64 10.67
C GLU A 123 -26.36 -3.05 11.78
N PRO A 124 -26.85 -2.88 13.02
CA PRO A 124 -26.09 -2.21 14.08
C PRO A 124 -24.71 -2.81 14.33
N ILE A 125 -24.61 -4.15 14.29
CA ILE A 125 -23.33 -4.86 14.47
C ILE A 125 -22.39 -4.56 13.30
N THR A 126 -22.86 -4.68 12.06
CA THR A 126 -22.04 -4.41 10.87
C THR A 126 -21.53 -2.98 10.85
N PHE A 127 -22.39 -1.99 11.17
CA PHE A 127 -21.99 -0.59 11.20
C PHE A 127 -21.01 -0.29 12.35
N ALA A 128 -21.23 -0.84 13.54
CA ALA A 128 -20.32 -0.67 14.67
C ALA A 128 -18.92 -1.21 14.36
N PHE A 129 -18.83 -2.41 13.79
CA PHE A 129 -17.54 -3.00 13.41
C PHE A 129 -16.92 -2.36 12.16
N LEU A 130 -17.70 -1.74 11.27
CA LEU A 130 -17.18 -0.90 10.19
C LEU A 130 -16.41 0.30 10.75
N LEU A 131 -16.95 0.99 11.76
CA LEU A 131 -16.28 2.11 12.43
C LEU A 131 -15.02 1.67 13.18
N ILE A 132 -15.08 0.56 13.91
CA ILE A 132 -13.90 -0.02 14.59
C ILE A 132 -12.84 -0.38 13.55
N GLY A 133 -13.23 -1.04 12.46
CA GLY A 133 -12.33 -1.40 11.35
C GLY A 133 -11.64 -0.20 10.72
N ALA A 134 -12.39 0.89 10.48
CA ALA A 134 -11.84 2.14 9.93
C ALA A 134 -10.83 2.83 10.88
N MET A 135 -10.92 2.59 12.19
CA MET A 135 -10.00 3.12 13.19
C MET A 135 -8.68 2.34 13.26
N ILE A 136 -8.67 1.03 12.93
CA ILE A 136 -7.48 0.16 13.04
C ILE A 136 -6.23 0.74 12.33
N PRO A 137 -6.29 1.26 11.08
CA PRO A 137 -5.12 1.86 10.43
C PRO A 137 -4.53 3.04 11.20
N TYR A 138 -5.36 3.87 11.83
CA TYR A 138 -4.91 5.00 12.65
C TYR A 138 -4.21 4.53 13.92
N TRP A 139 -4.77 3.51 14.57
CA TRP A 139 -4.15 2.93 15.76
C TRP A 139 -2.81 2.27 15.43
N PHE A 140 -2.74 1.51 14.34
CA PHE A 140 -1.50 0.92 13.86
C PHE A 140 -0.44 1.98 13.56
N ALA A 141 -0.81 3.05 12.84
CA ALA A 141 0.10 4.16 12.55
C ALA A 141 0.61 4.87 13.82
N ALA A 142 -0.25 5.05 14.83
CA ALA A 142 0.14 5.63 16.11
C ALA A 142 1.19 4.76 16.84
N LEU A 143 1.02 3.43 16.82
CA LEU A 143 1.99 2.49 17.40
C LEU A 143 3.34 2.57 16.67
N THR A 144 3.35 2.54 15.33
CA THR A 144 4.60 2.60 14.55
C THR A 144 5.32 3.94 14.73
N MET A 145 4.59 5.06 14.72
CA MET A 145 5.19 6.39 14.91
C MET A 145 5.75 6.58 16.32
N LYS A 146 5.05 6.07 17.35
CA LYS A 146 5.55 6.09 18.73
C LYS A 146 6.84 5.29 18.87
N SER A 147 6.92 4.11 18.24
CA SER A 147 8.12 3.27 18.25
C SER A 147 9.31 3.95 17.57
N VAL A 148 9.11 4.53 16.38
CA VAL A 148 10.15 5.29 15.68
C VAL A 148 10.58 6.51 16.49
N GLY A 149 9.65 7.26 17.06
CA GLY A 149 9.95 8.44 17.88
C GLY A 149 10.77 8.11 19.13
N LYS A 150 10.48 6.98 19.79
CA LYS A 150 11.29 6.50 20.92
C LYS A 150 12.72 6.19 20.50
N ALA A 151 12.90 5.37 19.47
CA ALA A 151 14.22 4.98 18.99
C ALA A 151 15.03 6.18 18.48
N ALA A 152 14.40 7.10 17.74
CA ALA A 152 15.04 8.33 17.29
C ALA A 152 15.46 9.22 18.46
N GLY A 153 14.64 9.30 19.52
CA GLY A 153 14.98 10.03 20.74
C GLY A 153 16.22 9.46 21.44
N GLU A 154 16.34 8.14 21.51
CA GLU A 154 17.53 7.45 22.04
C GLU A 154 18.77 7.74 21.16
N MET A 155 18.65 7.66 19.84
CA MET A 155 19.74 7.99 18.90
C MET A 155 20.23 9.43 19.04
N VAL A 156 19.33 10.40 19.26
CA VAL A 156 19.71 11.81 19.47
C VAL A 156 20.51 11.99 20.78
N GLN A 157 20.22 11.20 21.81
CA GLN A 157 21.00 11.26 23.05
C GLN A 157 22.38 10.60 22.89
N GLU A 158 22.48 9.55 22.08
CA GLU A 158 23.75 8.85 21.82
C GLU A 158 24.73 9.67 20.96
N VAL A 159 24.21 10.44 19.99
CA VAL A 159 25.04 11.23 19.07
C VAL A 159 25.43 12.60 19.66
N LYS A 160 24.77 13.05 20.73
CA LYS A 160 25.06 14.32 21.42
C LYS A 160 26.22 14.19 22.40
#